data_AF-A0A0K0FLK0-F1
#
_entry.id   AF-A0A0K0FLK0-F1
#
_cell.length_a   1.000
_cell.length_b   1.000
_cell.length_c   1.000
_cell.angle_alpha   90.00
_cell.angle_beta   90.00
_cell.angle_gamma   90.00
#
_symmetry.space_group_name_H-M   'P 1'
#
loop_
_entity.id
_entity.type
_entity.pdbx_description
1 polymer ?
#
loop_
_entity_poly.entity_id
_entity_poly.type
_entity_poly.pdbx_seq_one_letter_code
_entity_poly.pdbx_strand_id
1 'polypeptide(L)'
;MRNNFSLSIFLYFIFIIFVSSYKDIRRAPTKNDKEGKCGTRESNWRPCISKNVANKLFKACCNQFVPKSCHSLCTYDTDHVSARRRLIDIVMEKKCSLEYLSSIMFCASQNRDNRKCCIDLGLNNSDLMVGSRCLRFCDPYGTQIDKITKEDSVCWYNLNVINFCHHSGIKEM
;
A
#
# COMPACT_ATOMS: atom_id res chain seq x y z
N MET A 1 19.39 32.83 44.25
CA MET A 1 20.10 31.74 43.54
C MET A 1 19.38 30.41 43.76
N ARG A 2 18.25 30.15 43.07
CA ARG A 2 17.56 28.86 43.10
C ARG A 2 16.56 28.82 41.94
N ASN A 3 17.01 28.47 40.73
CA ASN A 3 16.11 28.11 39.62
C ASN A 3 16.78 27.48 38.39
N ASN A 4 18.12 27.52 38.27
CA ASN A 4 18.79 26.95 37.08
C ASN A 4 19.01 25.43 37.15
N PHE A 5 19.01 24.83 38.34
CA PHE A 5 19.29 23.39 38.50
C PHE A 5 18.11 22.52 38.05
N SER A 6 16.86 23.00 38.26
CA SER A 6 15.64 22.27 37.90
C SER A 6 15.41 22.24 36.39
N LEU A 7 15.69 23.35 35.69
CA LEU A 7 15.52 23.45 34.24
C LEU A 7 16.48 22.52 33.48
N SER A 8 17.73 22.41 33.95
CA SER A 8 18.75 21.56 33.32
C SER A 8 18.43 20.07 33.47
N ILE A 9 17.86 19.66 34.61
CA ILE A 9 17.40 18.28 34.83
C ILE A 9 16.21 17.96 33.93
N PHE A 10 15.26 18.89 33.80
CA PHE A 10 14.08 18.72 32.97
C PHE A 10 14.44 18.57 31.48
N LEU A 11 15.38 19.39 30.99
CA LEU A 11 15.89 19.28 29.62
C LEU A 11 16.63 17.96 29.38
N TYR A 12 17.38 17.47 30.37
CA TYR A 12 18.07 16.18 30.29
C TYR A 12 17.08 15.00 30.22
N PHE A 13 15.99 15.06 31.00
CA PHE A 13 14.91 14.07 30.93
C PHE A 13 14.18 14.09 29.58
N ILE A 14 13.88 15.27 29.04
CA ILE A 14 13.31 15.40 27.69
C ILE A 14 14.27 14.79 26.64
N PHE A 15 15.57 15.08 26.75
CA PHE A 15 16.56 14.55 25.82
C PHE A 15 16.66 13.01 25.91
N ILE A 16 16.62 12.43 27.11
CA ILE A 16 16.59 10.96 27.29
C ILE A 16 15.31 10.35 26.71
N ILE A 17 14.15 10.97 26.91
CA ILE A 17 12.88 10.50 26.32
C ILE A 17 12.94 10.55 24.78
N PHE A 18 13.46 11.65 24.22
CA PHE A 18 13.64 11.78 22.78
C PHE A 18 14.64 10.75 22.22
N VAL A 19 15.77 10.52 22.89
CA VAL A 19 16.79 9.53 22.47
C VAL A 19 16.26 8.11 22.60
N SER A 20 15.49 7.79 23.63
CA SER A 20 14.87 6.47 23.81
C SER A 20 13.75 6.21 22.81
N SER A 21 13.08 7.25 22.32
CA SER A 21 12.07 7.15 21.24
C SER A 21 12.73 7.04 19.84
N TYR A 22 13.96 7.55 19.67
CA TYR A 22 14.71 7.47 18.40
C TYR A 22 15.40 6.11 18.17
N LYS A 23 15.56 5.29 19.21
CA LYS A 23 15.85 3.86 19.09
C LYS A 23 14.49 3.16 18.92
N ASP A 24 14.08 2.62 17.79
CA ASP A 24 14.80 1.66 16.97
C ASP A 24 13.99 1.44 15.65
N ILE A 25 14.12 2.34 14.66
CA ILE A 25 13.51 2.13 13.31
C ILE A 25 14.27 1.05 12.51
N ARG A 26 15.40 0.54 13.04
CA ARG A 26 16.29 -0.44 12.38
C ARG A 26 16.60 -1.67 13.23
N ARG A 27 15.72 -2.06 14.15
CA ARG A 27 15.92 -3.33 14.89
C ARG A 27 15.74 -4.51 13.94
N ALA A 28 16.75 -5.38 13.88
CA ALA A 28 16.61 -6.67 13.22
C ALA A 28 15.65 -7.57 14.02
N PRO A 29 14.72 -8.29 13.36
CA PRO A 29 13.80 -9.20 14.05
C PRO A 29 14.58 -10.29 14.79
N THR A 30 14.14 -10.62 16.00
CA THR A 30 14.76 -11.63 16.87
C THR A 30 13.99 -12.95 16.81
N LYS A 31 14.65 -14.08 17.07
CA LYS A 31 14.02 -15.44 17.08
C LYS A 31 12.81 -15.60 18.00
N ASN A 32 12.59 -14.70 18.96
CA ASN A 32 11.44 -14.69 19.86
C ASN A 32 10.27 -13.82 19.36
N ASP A 33 10.44 -13.11 18.25
CA ASP A 33 9.33 -12.61 17.44
C ASP A 33 8.73 -13.85 16.77
N LYS A 34 7.89 -14.61 17.50
CA LYS A 34 7.05 -15.67 16.91
C LYS A 34 6.52 -15.11 15.61
N GLU A 35 6.92 -15.68 14.47
CA GLU A 35 6.56 -15.26 13.11
C GLU A 35 5.16 -14.66 13.13
N GLY A 36 5.08 -13.34 13.28
CA GLY A 36 3.80 -12.67 13.27
C GLY A 36 3.38 -12.77 11.83
N LYS A 37 2.46 -13.71 11.53
CA LYS A 37 1.97 -14.05 10.18
C LYS A 37 1.50 -12.78 9.47
N CYS A 38 2.40 -11.99 8.92
CA CYS A 38 2.11 -10.76 8.20
C CYS A 38 1.39 -11.12 6.88
N GLY A 39 0.59 -10.19 6.36
CA GLY A 39 -0.21 -10.45 5.17
C GLY A 39 -1.25 -11.56 5.36
N THR A 40 -1.73 -11.77 6.59
CA THR A 40 -2.82 -12.72 6.89
C THR A 40 -3.91 -12.05 7.71
N ARG A 41 -5.08 -12.70 7.79
CA ARG A 41 -6.19 -12.23 8.61
C ARG A 41 -5.80 -12.06 10.08
N GLU A 42 -5.00 -12.96 10.64
CA GLU A 42 -4.59 -12.92 12.06
C GLU A 42 -3.72 -11.70 12.39
N SER A 43 -3.01 -11.15 11.42
CA SER A 43 -2.23 -9.92 11.57
C SER A 43 -2.99 -8.66 11.15
N ASN A 44 -4.31 -8.76 10.92
CA ASN A 44 -5.10 -7.71 10.28
C ASN A 44 -4.46 -7.25 8.97
N TRP A 45 -3.95 -8.22 8.20
CA TRP A 45 -3.27 -7.99 6.93
C TRP A 45 -2.08 -7.03 7.01
N ARG A 46 -1.44 -6.89 8.17
CA ARG A 46 -0.25 -6.02 8.32
C ARG A 46 0.84 -6.43 7.30
N PRO A 47 1.38 -5.49 6.50
CA PRO A 47 2.42 -5.82 5.52
C PRO A 47 3.68 -6.42 6.15
N CYS A 48 4.31 -7.36 5.42
CA CYS A 48 5.54 -8.02 5.85
C CYS A 48 6.76 -7.13 5.69
N ILE A 49 6.77 -6.28 4.67
CA ILE A 49 7.88 -5.40 4.34
C ILE A 49 7.49 -3.94 4.48
N SER A 50 8.48 -3.06 4.68
CA SER A 50 8.24 -1.62 4.72
C SER A 50 7.69 -1.10 3.39
N LYS A 51 6.88 -0.05 3.46
CA LYS A 51 6.33 0.65 2.29
C LYS A 51 7.41 1.11 1.30
N ASN A 52 8.56 1.56 1.81
CA ASN A 52 9.67 2.02 0.97
C ASN A 52 10.28 0.87 0.14
N VAL A 53 10.41 -0.33 0.72
CA VAL A 53 10.89 -1.50 -0.02
C VAL A 53 9.84 -1.93 -1.05
N ALA A 54 8.56 -1.98 -0.64
CA ALA A 54 7.46 -2.31 -1.54
C ALA A 54 7.39 -1.35 -2.75
N ASN A 55 7.52 -0.03 -2.52
CA ASN A 55 7.55 0.97 -3.57
C ASN A 55 8.74 0.80 -4.53
N LYS A 56 9.92 0.39 -4.03
CA LYS A 56 11.06 0.07 -4.90
C LYS A 56 10.76 -1.11 -5.82
N LEU A 57 10.17 -2.19 -5.29
CA LEU A 57 9.77 -3.36 -6.08
C LEU A 57 8.71 -3.02 -7.12
N PHE A 58 7.67 -2.30 -6.71
CA PHE A 58 6.61 -1.85 -7.61
C PHE A 58 7.18 -0.96 -8.73
N LYS A 59 8.02 0.01 -8.38
CA LYS A 59 8.68 0.89 -9.34
C LYS A 59 9.58 0.13 -10.32
N ALA A 60 10.33 -0.87 -9.85
CA ALA A 60 11.19 -1.69 -10.68
C ALA A 60 10.37 -2.44 -11.75
N CYS A 61 9.24 -3.04 -11.37
CA CYS A 61 8.33 -3.67 -12.33
C CYS A 61 7.77 -2.66 -13.34
N CYS A 62 7.31 -1.50 -12.88
CA CYS A 62 6.81 -0.46 -13.78
C CYS A 62 7.86 0.06 -14.78
N ASN A 63 9.13 0.07 -14.42
CA ASN A 63 10.19 0.46 -15.36
C ASN A 63 10.29 -0.48 -16.56
N GLN A 64 9.81 -1.73 -16.43
CA GLN A 64 9.85 -2.74 -17.48
C GLN A 64 8.55 -2.78 -18.31
N PHE A 65 7.39 -2.59 -17.68
CA PHE A 65 6.08 -2.86 -18.32
C PHE A 65 5.17 -1.63 -18.48
N VAL A 66 5.58 -0.47 -17.99
CA VAL A 66 4.74 0.74 -17.93
C VAL A 66 5.50 1.96 -18.46
N PRO A 67 4.89 2.80 -19.32
CA PRO A 67 5.54 3.98 -19.86
C PRO A 67 5.82 5.04 -18.78
N LYS A 68 6.87 5.85 -19.00
CA LYS A 68 7.32 6.88 -18.04
C LYS A 68 6.23 7.88 -17.64
N SER A 69 5.27 8.17 -18.50
CA SER A 69 4.15 9.07 -18.19
C SER A 69 3.24 8.55 -17.08
N CYS A 70 3.13 7.23 -16.94
CA CYS A 70 2.29 6.54 -15.96
C CYS A 70 3.01 6.24 -14.64
N HIS A 71 4.31 6.49 -14.57
CA HIS A 71 5.17 6.09 -13.45
C HIS A 71 4.85 6.72 -12.11
N SER A 72 4.15 7.86 -12.11
CA SER A 72 3.66 8.47 -10.88
C SER A 72 2.72 7.52 -10.13
N LEU A 73 2.04 6.60 -10.81
CA LEU A 73 1.07 5.66 -10.23
C LEU A 73 1.72 4.44 -9.56
N CYS A 74 3.02 4.25 -9.76
CA CYS A 74 3.74 3.07 -9.26
C CYS A 74 4.24 3.25 -7.83
N THR A 75 3.32 3.56 -6.93
CA THR A 75 3.53 3.71 -5.49
C THR A 75 2.30 3.22 -4.76
N TYR A 76 2.50 2.55 -3.63
CA TYR A 76 1.40 2.21 -2.73
C TYR A 76 0.92 3.46 -2.04
N ASP A 77 -0.25 3.97 -2.41
CA ASP A 77 -0.92 4.99 -1.62
C ASP A 77 -2.13 4.36 -0.94
N THR A 78 -2.06 4.33 0.39
CA THR A 78 -3.08 3.78 1.29
C THR A 78 -3.99 4.86 1.85
N ASP A 79 -3.66 6.13 1.64
CA ASP A 79 -4.52 7.26 1.96
C ASP A 79 -5.55 7.46 0.85
N HIS A 80 -6.83 7.57 1.24
CA HIS A 80 -7.95 7.70 0.31
C HIS A 80 -7.84 8.96 -0.58
N VAL A 81 -7.37 10.08 -0.03
CA VAL A 81 -7.27 11.35 -0.78
C VAL A 81 -6.19 11.24 -1.85
N SER A 82 -5.04 10.70 -1.49
CA SER A 82 -3.90 10.49 -2.38
C SER A 82 -4.23 9.50 -3.49
N ALA A 83 -4.86 8.37 -3.14
CA ALA A 83 -5.31 7.39 -4.12
C ALA A 83 -6.34 7.98 -5.09
N ARG A 84 -7.36 8.69 -4.57
CA ARG A 84 -8.39 9.35 -5.39
C ARG A 84 -7.82 10.42 -6.31
N ARG A 85 -6.88 11.24 -5.84
CA ARG A 85 -6.25 12.29 -6.65
C ARG A 85 -5.51 11.70 -7.85
N ARG A 86 -4.73 10.64 -7.64
CA ARG A 86 -4.03 9.94 -8.73
C ARG A 86 -4.99 9.38 -9.77
N LEU A 87 -6.14 8.91 -9.33
CA LEU A 87 -7.18 8.41 -10.22
C LEU A 87 -7.82 9.54 -11.02
N ILE A 88 -8.04 10.71 -10.42
CA ILE A 88 -8.49 11.89 -11.16
C ILE A 88 -7.46 12.25 -12.24
N ASP A 89 -6.16 12.25 -11.92
CA ASP A 89 -5.09 12.50 -12.89
C ASP A 89 -5.10 11.48 -14.07
N ILE A 90 -5.46 10.22 -13.82
CA ILE A 90 -5.60 9.20 -14.86
C ILE A 90 -6.84 9.45 -15.72
N VAL A 91 -8.00 9.59 -15.07
CA VAL A 91 -9.31 9.49 -15.75
C VAL A 91 -9.72 10.82 -16.37
N MET A 92 -9.44 11.91 -15.68
CA MET A 92 -9.81 13.27 -16.10
C MET A 92 -8.67 13.92 -16.87
N GLU A 93 -7.45 13.91 -16.33
CA GLU A 93 -6.32 14.62 -16.94
C GLU A 93 -5.59 13.78 -18.01
N LYS A 94 -5.89 12.48 -18.13
CA LYS A 94 -5.34 11.56 -19.13
C LYS A 94 -3.81 11.52 -19.16
N LYS A 95 -3.14 11.79 -18.03
CA LYS A 95 -1.68 11.71 -17.92
C LYS A 95 -1.15 10.29 -18.18
N CYS A 96 -1.97 9.30 -17.91
CA CYS A 96 -1.72 7.89 -18.17
C CYS A 96 -2.92 7.27 -18.89
N SER A 97 -2.67 6.53 -19.98
CA SER A 97 -3.72 5.81 -20.70
C SER A 97 -4.28 4.66 -19.85
N LEU A 98 -5.60 4.43 -19.92
CA LEU A 98 -6.28 3.35 -19.21
C LEU A 98 -5.74 1.96 -19.57
N GLU A 99 -5.16 1.81 -20.78
CA GLU A 99 -4.58 0.54 -21.25
C GLU A 99 -3.40 0.05 -20.38
N TYR A 100 -2.69 0.97 -19.72
CA TYR A 100 -1.54 0.62 -18.86
C TYR A 100 -1.95 0.35 -17.43
N LEU A 101 -3.21 0.60 -17.05
CA LEU A 101 -3.67 0.33 -15.68
C LEU A 101 -3.62 -1.17 -15.36
N SER A 102 -3.83 -2.05 -16.34
CA SER A 102 -3.72 -3.50 -16.14
C SER A 102 -2.29 -3.88 -15.76
N SER A 103 -1.30 -3.36 -16.51
CA SER A 103 0.12 -3.53 -16.21
C SER A 103 0.52 -2.92 -14.86
N ILE A 104 -0.04 -1.77 -14.50
CA ILE A 104 0.19 -1.15 -13.18
C ILE A 104 -0.35 -2.05 -12.06
N MET A 105 -1.58 -2.56 -12.17
CA MET A 105 -2.15 -3.47 -11.16
C MET A 105 -1.36 -4.78 -11.10
N PHE A 106 -0.94 -5.33 -12.25
CA PHE A 106 -0.07 -6.49 -12.31
C PHE A 106 1.24 -6.27 -11.54
N CYS A 107 1.87 -5.10 -11.75
CA CYS A 107 3.08 -4.75 -11.02
C CYS A 107 2.84 -4.51 -9.51
N ALA A 108 1.70 -3.94 -9.13
CA ALA A 108 1.33 -3.76 -7.73
C ALA A 108 1.09 -5.11 -7.03
N SER A 109 0.43 -6.06 -7.68
CA SER A 109 0.12 -7.34 -7.05
C SER A 109 1.35 -8.22 -6.82
N GLN A 110 2.46 -7.97 -7.52
CA GLN A 110 3.65 -8.82 -7.52
C GLN A 110 3.28 -10.30 -7.78
N ASN A 111 2.33 -10.53 -8.69
CA ASN A 111 1.81 -11.84 -9.03
C ASN A 111 1.20 -12.62 -7.85
N ARG A 112 0.51 -11.91 -6.94
CA ARG A 112 -0.17 -12.50 -5.78
C ARG A 112 -1.69 -12.36 -5.89
N ASP A 113 -2.40 -13.41 -5.48
CA ASP A 113 -3.84 -13.36 -5.24
C ASP A 113 -4.12 -12.74 -3.87
N ASN A 114 -4.62 -11.50 -3.88
CA ASN A 114 -4.95 -10.75 -2.67
C ASN A 114 -6.46 -10.68 -2.40
N ARG A 115 -7.28 -11.49 -3.09
CA ARG A 115 -8.75 -11.43 -2.98
C ARG A 115 -9.24 -11.66 -1.55
N LYS A 116 -8.59 -12.52 -0.77
CA LYS A 116 -8.95 -12.73 0.64
C LYS A 116 -8.86 -11.45 1.47
N CYS A 117 -7.78 -10.67 1.30
CA CYS A 117 -7.64 -9.38 1.96
C CYS A 117 -8.71 -8.38 1.49
N CYS A 118 -8.95 -8.30 0.17
CA CYS A 118 -9.95 -7.40 -0.37
C CYS A 118 -11.38 -7.73 0.07
N ILE A 119 -11.72 -9.01 0.19
CA ILE A 119 -13.01 -9.47 0.71
C ILE A 119 -13.14 -9.09 2.19
N ASP A 120 -12.11 -9.36 3.00
CA ASP A 120 -12.10 -9.01 4.42
C ASP A 120 -12.24 -7.51 4.66
N LEU A 121 -11.76 -6.67 3.74
CA LEU A 121 -11.88 -5.22 3.77
C LEU A 121 -13.09 -4.67 3.00
N GLY A 122 -14.03 -5.54 2.61
CA GLY A 122 -15.34 -5.13 2.09
C GLY A 122 -15.37 -4.67 0.64
N LEU A 123 -14.37 -5.01 -0.19
CA LEU A 123 -14.34 -4.62 -1.62
C LEU A 123 -15.44 -5.30 -2.46
N ASN A 124 -16.14 -6.30 -1.89
CA ASN A 124 -17.30 -6.96 -2.47
C ASN A 124 -18.61 -6.65 -1.73
N ASN A 125 -18.64 -5.61 -0.87
CA ASN A 125 -19.86 -5.21 -0.18
C ASN A 125 -20.93 -4.75 -1.21
N SER A 126 -22.18 -5.18 -1.00
CA SER A 126 -23.35 -4.78 -1.80
C SER A 126 -23.54 -3.26 -1.87
N ASP A 127 -23.14 -2.52 -0.84
CA ASP A 127 -23.25 -1.06 -0.79
C ASP A 127 -22.44 -0.35 -1.89
N LEU A 128 -21.39 -1.02 -2.41
CA LEU A 128 -20.60 -0.51 -3.53
C LEU A 128 -21.30 -0.66 -4.88
N MET A 129 -22.43 -1.40 -4.95
CA MET A 129 -23.23 -1.65 -6.17
C MET A 129 -22.44 -2.27 -7.34
N VAL A 130 -21.31 -2.91 -7.05
CA VAL A 130 -20.41 -3.55 -8.04
C VAL A 130 -20.28 -5.06 -7.85
N GLY A 131 -20.95 -5.62 -6.84
CA GLY A 131 -20.83 -7.03 -6.47
C GLY A 131 -19.37 -7.43 -6.27
N SER A 132 -18.94 -8.51 -6.91
CA SER A 132 -17.56 -9.00 -6.86
C SER A 132 -16.65 -8.42 -7.95
N ARG A 133 -17.14 -7.50 -8.81
CA ARG A 133 -16.40 -6.97 -9.97
C ARG A 133 -15.02 -6.42 -9.59
N CYS A 134 -14.92 -5.71 -8.46
CA CYS A 134 -13.67 -5.09 -8.05
C CYS A 134 -12.60 -6.07 -7.57
N LEU A 135 -12.99 -7.31 -7.21
CA LEU A 135 -12.04 -8.34 -6.77
C LEU A 135 -11.06 -8.75 -7.86
N ARG A 136 -11.37 -8.52 -9.15
CA ARG A 136 -10.44 -8.76 -10.25
C ARG A 136 -9.15 -7.94 -10.11
N PHE A 137 -9.24 -6.73 -9.56
CA PHE A 137 -8.08 -5.88 -9.31
C PHE A 137 -7.21 -6.38 -8.15
N CYS A 138 -7.70 -7.30 -7.31
CA CYS A 138 -6.93 -7.89 -6.21
C CYS A 138 -6.09 -9.10 -6.65
N ASP A 139 -6.41 -9.67 -7.82
CA ASP A 139 -5.67 -10.76 -8.46
C ASP A 139 -5.59 -10.52 -9.98
N PRO A 140 -4.85 -9.49 -10.43
CA PRO A 140 -4.81 -9.10 -11.83
C PRO A 140 -4.15 -10.16 -12.73
N TYR A 141 -3.28 -11.00 -12.17
CA TYR A 141 -2.69 -12.12 -12.90
C TYR A 141 -3.69 -13.27 -13.08
N GLY A 142 -4.31 -13.75 -11.99
CA GLY A 142 -5.24 -14.86 -12.04
C GLY A 142 -6.54 -14.55 -12.79
N THR A 143 -6.97 -13.28 -12.78
CA THR A 143 -8.17 -12.85 -13.52
C THR A 143 -7.90 -12.37 -14.94
N GLN A 144 -6.63 -12.22 -15.34
CA GLN A 144 -6.23 -11.78 -16.68
C GLN A 144 -7.01 -10.55 -17.15
N ILE A 145 -6.80 -9.41 -16.47
CA ILE A 145 -7.51 -8.17 -16.79
C ILE A 145 -7.16 -7.73 -18.23
N ASP A 146 -8.08 -8.00 -19.15
CA ASP A 146 -8.00 -7.72 -20.58
C ASP A 146 -8.32 -6.26 -20.90
N LYS A 147 -9.34 -5.70 -20.23
CA LYS A 147 -9.78 -4.32 -20.41
C LYS A 147 -10.17 -3.66 -19.10
N ILE A 148 -9.78 -2.41 -18.99
CA ILE A 148 -10.12 -1.50 -17.90
C ILE A 148 -10.87 -0.32 -18.51
N THR A 149 -12.09 -0.07 -18.05
CA THR A 149 -12.99 0.93 -18.61
C THR A 149 -13.43 1.94 -17.56
N LYS A 150 -14.12 3.01 -17.96
CA LYS A 150 -14.58 4.05 -17.02
C LYS A 150 -15.59 3.52 -16.01
N GLU A 151 -16.33 2.46 -16.35
CA GLU A 151 -17.27 1.80 -15.47
C GLU A 151 -16.56 1.11 -14.28
N ASP A 152 -15.24 0.89 -14.36
CA ASP A 152 -14.43 0.41 -13.24
C ASP A 152 -14.03 1.52 -12.26
N SER A 153 -14.40 2.78 -12.53
CA SER A 153 -14.07 3.92 -11.66
C SER A 153 -14.57 3.74 -10.22
N VAL A 154 -15.67 3.01 -10.01
CA VAL A 154 -16.16 2.65 -8.67
C VAL A 154 -15.15 1.81 -7.90
N CYS A 155 -14.47 0.87 -8.57
CA CYS A 155 -13.40 0.09 -7.97
C CYS A 155 -12.18 0.97 -7.66
N TRP A 156 -11.91 1.94 -8.52
CA TRP A 156 -10.80 2.86 -8.32
C TRP A 156 -11.02 3.78 -7.11
N TYR A 157 -12.24 4.20 -6.80
CA TYR A 157 -12.50 4.94 -5.55
C TYR A 157 -12.06 4.18 -4.28
N ASN A 158 -11.87 2.85 -4.38
CA ASN A 158 -11.39 1.96 -3.33
C ASN A 158 -9.95 1.48 -3.59
N LEU A 159 -9.17 2.20 -4.40
CA LEU A 159 -7.79 1.83 -4.74
C LEU A 159 -6.88 1.79 -3.50
N ASN A 160 -7.19 2.54 -2.45
CA ASN A 160 -6.47 2.46 -1.18
C ASN A 160 -6.56 1.06 -0.55
N VAL A 161 -7.71 0.39 -0.63
CA VAL A 161 -7.92 -0.99 -0.15
C VAL A 161 -7.14 -1.97 -1.01
N ILE A 162 -7.25 -1.82 -2.34
CA ILE A 162 -6.53 -2.66 -3.30
C ILE A 162 -5.01 -2.54 -3.09
N ASN A 163 -4.49 -1.31 -3.00
CA ASN A 163 -3.07 -1.03 -2.76
C ASN A 163 -2.60 -1.55 -1.41
N PHE A 164 -3.41 -1.37 -0.36
CA PHE A 164 -3.11 -1.94 0.95
C PHE A 164 -2.97 -3.46 0.84
N CYS A 165 -3.95 -4.15 0.26
CA CYS A 165 -3.91 -5.60 0.10
C CYS A 165 -2.78 -6.10 -0.78
N HIS A 166 -2.44 -5.39 -1.85
CA HIS A 166 -1.24 -5.68 -2.66
C HIS A 166 0.04 -5.56 -1.84
N HIS A 167 0.22 -4.47 -1.08
CA HIS A 167 1.37 -4.30 -0.20
C HIS A 167 1.41 -5.40 0.87
N SER A 168 0.27 -5.74 1.46
CA SER A 168 0.13 -6.82 2.44
C SER A 168 0.53 -8.19 1.89
N GLY A 169 0.25 -8.44 0.61
CA GLY A 169 0.60 -9.69 -0.07
C GLY A 169 2.08 -9.87 -0.38
N ILE A 170 2.90 -8.82 -0.31
CA ILE A 170 4.33 -8.92 -0.56
C ILE A 170 5.02 -9.55 0.65
N LYS A 171 5.43 -10.80 0.49
CA LYS A 171 6.25 -11.53 1.44
C LYS A 171 7.73 -11.38 1.07
N GLU A 172 8.60 -11.43 2.07
CA GLU A 172 10.05 -11.52 1.83
C GLU A 172 10.34 -12.72 0.92
N MET A 173 11.22 -12.50 -0.06
CA MET A 173 11.68 -13.52 -1.01
C MET A 173 12.74 -14.41 -0.37
#